data_AF-A0A6V7L094-F1
#
_entry.id   AF-A0A6V7L094-F1
#
_cell.length_a   1.000
_cell.length_b   1.000
_cell.length_c   1.000
_cell.angle_alpha   90.00
_cell.angle_beta   90.00
_cell.angle_gamma   90.00
#
_symmetry.space_group_name_H-M   'P 1'
#
loop_
_entity.id
_entity.type
_entity.pdbx_description
1 polymer ?
#
loop_
_entity_poly.entity_id
_entity_poly.type
_entity_poly.pdbx_seq_one_letter_code
_entity_poly.pdbx_strand_id
1 'polypeptide(L)'
;SPWSNTYDPPLEDGSMPSEKLRKIEIDANHAFDQYRELYFEGGVSSVYLWDLDHGFAGVILIKKAGDGSKKIKGCWDSIHVVEVQEKSTGRTAHYKLTSTAMLWLQTNKHGSGTMNLGGSLTRQ
;
A
#
# COMPACT_ATOMS: atom_id res chain seq x y z
N SER A 1 11.55 7.33 1.48
CA SER A 1 11.57 5.87 1.69
C SER A 1 11.09 5.54 3.10
N PRO A 2 10.21 4.54 3.29
CA PRO A 2 9.64 4.22 4.61
C PRO A 2 10.68 3.57 5.54
N TRP A 3 11.80 3.10 5.01
CA TRP A 3 12.87 2.46 5.77
C TRP A 3 13.89 3.47 6.28
N SER A 4 14.41 4.34 5.41
CA SER A 4 15.42 5.35 5.78
C SER A 4 14.83 6.64 6.34
N ASN A 5 13.53 6.89 6.12
CA ASN A 5 12.88 8.17 6.40
C ASN A 5 13.54 9.36 5.64
N THR A 6 14.09 9.11 4.46
CA THR A 6 14.71 10.14 3.62
C THR A 6 14.06 10.21 2.24
N TYR A 7 14.07 11.41 1.65
CA TYR A 7 13.70 11.63 0.26
C TYR A 7 14.81 11.21 -0.70
N ASP A 8 14.42 10.84 -1.91
CA ASP A 8 15.32 10.61 -3.04
C ASP A 8 14.72 11.23 -4.31
N PRO A 9 15.38 12.22 -4.94
CA PRO A 9 16.62 12.89 -4.49
C PRO A 9 16.48 13.56 -3.11
N PRO A 10 17.60 13.86 -2.41
CA PRO A 10 17.56 14.54 -1.11
C PRO A 10 16.83 15.88 -1.18
N LEU A 11 16.00 16.15 -0.17
CA LEU A 11 15.25 17.40 0.00
C LEU A 11 15.43 17.91 1.44
N GLU A 12 15.68 19.21 1.61
CA GLU A 12 15.86 19.82 2.93
C GLU A 12 14.54 20.14 3.64
N ASP A 13 13.48 20.43 2.87
CA ASP A 13 12.17 20.91 3.34
C ASP A 13 11.02 19.92 3.02
N GLY A 14 11.34 18.64 2.87
CA GLY A 14 10.34 17.60 2.64
C GLY A 14 9.39 17.41 3.83
N SER A 15 8.12 17.13 3.55
CA SER A 15 7.12 16.89 4.60
C SER A 15 7.40 15.58 5.33
N MET A 16 7.73 15.68 6.61
CA MET A 16 8.02 14.52 7.46
C MET A 16 6.88 14.27 8.46
N PRO A 17 6.55 13.01 8.77
CA PRO A 17 5.63 12.72 9.87
C PRO A 17 6.21 13.18 11.20
N SER A 18 5.34 13.48 12.16
CA SER A 18 5.74 13.74 13.55
C SER A 18 6.50 12.55 14.14
N GLU A 19 7.35 12.78 15.15
CA GLU A 19 8.16 11.70 15.74
C GLU A 19 7.29 10.55 16.30
N LYS A 20 6.14 10.90 16.88
CA LYS A 20 5.16 9.91 17.36
C LYS A 20 4.60 9.10 16.19
N LEU A 21 4.17 9.77 15.12
CA LEU A 21 3.58 9.10 13.97
C LEU A 21 4.60 8.26 13.20
N ARG A 22 5.86 8.69 13.14
CA ARG A 22 6.95 7.92 12.54
C ARG A 22 7.20 6.58 13.25
N LYS A 23 7.09 6.53 14.57
CA LYS A 23 7.18 5.26 15.33
C LYS A 23 6.07 4.29 14.91
N ILE A 24 4.83 4.80 14.81
CA ILE A 24 3.68 4.03 14.34
C ILE A 24 3.87 3.60 12.87
N GLU A 25 4.41 4.46 12.01
CA GLU A 25 4.68 4.15 10.60
C GLU A 25 5.70 3.00 10.45
N ILE A 26 6.74 2.97 11.28
CA ILE A 26 7.71 1.87 11.30
C ILE A 26 7.03 0.56 11.70
N ASP A 27 6.27 0.56 12.80
CA ASP A 27 5.53 -0.62 13.26
C ASP A 27 4.52 -1.09 12.21
N ALA A 28 3.82 -0.17 11.56
CA ALA A 28 2.88 -0.46 10.48
C ALA A 28 3.59 -1.07 9.26
N ASN A 29 4.76 -0.58 8.87
CA ASN A 29 5.54 -1.19 7.79
C ASN A 29 5.91 -2.64 8.12
N HIS A 30 6.34 -2.94 9.35
CA HIS A 30 6.65 -4.31 9.76
C HIS A 30 5.41 -5.22 9.80
N ALA A 31 4.27 -4.71 10.29
CA ALA A 31 3.03 -5.46 10.33
C ALA A 31 2.50 -5.77 8.92
N PHE A 32 2.52 -4.78 8.02
CA PHE A 32 2.04 -4.97 6.65
C PHE A 32 3.02 -5.75 5.77
N ASP A 33 4.32 -5.76 6.07
CA ASP A 33 5.27 -6.65 5.42
C ASP A 33 5.01 -8.12 5.76
N GLN A 34 4.64 -8.42 7.02
CA GLN A 34 4.17 -9.76 7.40
C GLN A 34 2.84 -10.11 6.74
N TYR A 35 1.88 -9.18 6.71
CA TYR A 35 0.61 -9.37 5.98
C TYR A 35 0.85 -9.67 4.50
N ARG A 36 1.75 -8.91 3.85
CA ARG A 36 2.15 -9.14 2.47
C ARG A 36 2.71 -10.54 2.31
N GLU A 37 3.63 -10.97 3.18
CA GLU A 37 4.22 -12.31 3.08
C GLU A 37 3.17 -13.41 3.22
N LEU A 38 2.27 -13.32 4.20
CA LEU A 38 1.22 -14.32 4.46
C LEU A 38 0.21 -14.46 3.31
N TYR A 39 -0.10 -13.37 2.59
CA TYR A 39 -1.14 -13.39 1.54
C TYR A 39 -0.59 -13.41 0.12
N PHE A 40 0.60 -12.85 -0.09
CA PHE A 40 1.19 -12.68 -1.43
C PHE A 40 2.46 -13.50 -1.62
N GLU A 41 3.05 -14.09 -0.58
CA GLU A 41 4.26 -14.93 -0.65
C GLU A 41 5.35 -14.26 -1.51
N GLY A 42 5.62 -12.98 -1.23
CA GLY A 42 6.53 -12.12 -2.00
C GLY A 42 5.94 -10.77 -2.38
N GLY A 43 6.52 -10.11 -3.39
CA GLY A 43 6.17 -8.74 -3.76
C GLY A 43 6.82 -7.70 -2.85
N VAL A 44 6.31 -6.47 -2.88
CA VAL A 44 6.79 -5.33 -2.09
C VAL A 44 5.62 -4.65 -1.41
N SER A 45 5.80 -4.19 -0.17
CA SER A 45 4.84 -3.35 0.55
C SER A 45 5.50 -2.09 1.09
N SER A 46 4.70 -1.05 1.28
CA SER A 46 5.13 0.19 1.94
C SER A 46 3.94 0.84 2.62
N VAL A 47 4.17 1.38 3.81
CA VAL A 47 3.20 2.20 4.54
C VAL A 47 3.78 3.60 4.70
N TYR A 48 2.96 4.61 4.41
CA TYR A 48 3.28 6.01 4.66
C TYR A 48 2.16 6.65 5.46
N LEU A 49 2.49 7.35 6.54
CA LEU A 49 1.55 8.04 7.40
C LEU A 49 1.83 9.55 7.39
N TRP A 50 0.79 10.36 7.57
CA TRP A 50 0.91 11.80 7.73
C TRP A 50 -0.08 12.33 8.75
N ASP A 51 0.34 13.38 9.47
CA ASP A 51 -0.45 14.00 10.54
C ASP A 51 -1.65 14.78 9.97
N LEU A 52 -2.73 14.82 10.73
CA LEU A 52 -3.91 15.67 10.50
C LEU A 52 -4.19 16.47 11.78
N ASP A 53 -4.99 17.54 11.69
CA ASP A 53 -5.37 18.35 12.86
C ASP A 53 -6.03 17.52 13.98
N HIS A 54 -6.80 16.51 13.59
CA HIS A 54 -7.58 15.65 14.49
C HIS A 54 -7.35 14.16 14.24
N GLY A 55 -6.07 13.75 14.19
CA GLY A 55 -5.65 12.36 14.06
C GLY A 55 -4.54 12.20 13.04
N PHE A 56 -4.63 11.19 12.19
CA PHE A 56 -3.67 10.96 11.12
C PHE A 56 -4.33 10.21 9.96
N ALA A 57 -3.67 10.22 8.81
CA ALA A 57 -4.03 9.37 7.70
C ALA A 57 -2.81 8.59 7.22
N GLY A 58 -3.07 7.59 6.39
CA GLY A 58 -2.04 6.73 5.88
C GLY A 58 -2.43 6.06 4.59
N VAL A 59 -1.41 5.60 3.87
CA VAL A 59 -1.57 4.74 2.71
C VAL A 59 -0.77 3.47 2.90
N ILE A 60 -1.42 2.33 2.65
CA ILE A 60 -0.79 1.03 2.57
C ILE A 60 -0.75 0.64 1.10
N LEU A 61 0.45 0.38 0.60
CA LEU A 61 0.73 -0.01 -0.77
C LEU A 61 1.25 -1.44 -0.77
N ILE A 62 0.71 -2.28 -1.65
CA ILE A 62 1.24 -3.63 -1.91
C ILE A 62 1.32 -3.82 -3.43
N LYS A 63 2.47 -4.27 -3.90
CA LYS A 63 2.69 -4.63 -5.30
C LYS A 63 3.23 -6.04 -5.40
N LYS A 64 2.53 -6.91 -6.13
CA LYS A 64 2.99 -8.26 -6.47
C LYS A 64 2.98 -8.44 -7.98
N ALA A 65 4.19 -8.50 -8.56
CA ALA A 65 4.36 -9.00 -9.91
C ALA A 65 4.37 -10.53 -9.90
N GLY A 66 3.75 -11.15 -10.90
CA GLY A 66 3.87 -12.58 -11.15
C GLY A 66 5.32 -12.94 -11.52
N ASP A 67 5.70 -14.18 -11.25
CA ASP A 67 7.03 -14.74 -11.51
C ASP A 67 7.42 -14.83 -13.00
N GLY A 68 6.50 -14.46 -13.90
CA GLY A 68 6.73 -14.47 -15.34
C GLY A 68 6.86 -15.87 -15.91
N SER A 69 6.34 -16.90 -15.24
CA SER A 69 6.39 -18.29 -15.73
C SER A 69 5.62 -18.47 -17.06
N LYS A 70 6.40 -18.35 -18.14
CA LYS A 70 6.31 -18.80 -19.53
C LYS A 70 5.06 -18.54 -20.39
N LYS A 71 3.86 -18.22 -19.87
CA LYS A 71 2.69 -17.87 -20.74
C LYS A 71 1.71 -16.87 -20.15
N ILE A 72 1.80 -16.56 -18.85
CA ILE A 72 0.89 -15.64 -18.16
C ILE A 72 1.74 -14.62 -17.40
N LYS A 73 1.56 -13.34 -17.71
CA LYS A 73 2.09 -12.22 -16.93
C LYS A 73 0.94 -11.66 -16.10
N GLY A 74 1.23 -11.30 -14.86
CA GLY A 74 0.24 -10.74 -13.95
C GLY A 74 0.87 -9.71 -13.04
N CYS A 75 0.08 -8.71 -12.65
CA CYS A 75 0.45 -7.73 -11.65
C CYS A 75 -0.76 -7.41 -10.78
N TRP A 76 -0.53 -7.43 -9.48
CA TRP A 76 -1.47 -6.97 -8.47
C TRP A 76 -0.92 -5.71 -7.82
N ASP A 77 -1.76 -4.68 -7.73
CA ASP A 77 -1.46 -3.44 -7.02
C ASP A 77 -2.62 -3.13 -6.06
N SER A 78 -2.33 -3.03 -4.77
CA SER A 78 -3.26 -2.57 -3.74
C SER A 78 -2.90 -1.17 -3.28
N ILE A 79 -3.91 -0.31 -3.18
CA ILE A 79 -3.83 1.00 -2.55
C ILE A 79 -4.94 1.09 -1.50
N HIS A 80 -4.56 1.13 -0.24
CA HIS A 80 -5.49 1.30 0.87
C HIS A 80 -5.21 2.63 1.55
N VAL A 81 -6.11 3.60 1.39
CA VAL A 81 -6.04 4.89 2.07
C VAL A 81 -6.92 4.85 3.30
N VAL A 82 -6.34 5.09 4.47
CA VAL A 82 -7.06 5.13 5.75
C VAL A 82 -6.96 6.52 6.36
N GLU A 83 -8.10 7.02 6.82
CA GLU A 83 -8.21 8.22 7.64
C GLU A 83 -8.63 7.81 9.05
N VAL A 84 -7.88 8.25 10.05
CA VAL A 84 -8.10 7.94 11.47
C VAL A 84 -8.40 9.24 12.20
N GLN A 85 -9.64 9.40 12.65
CA GLN A 85 -10.06 10.52 13.47
C GLN A 85 -10.08 10.10 14.94
N GLU A 86 -9.11 10.61 15.72
CA GLU A 86 -9.03 10.33 17.15
C GLU A 86 -10.06 11.19 17.90
N LYS A 87 -10.87 10.58 18.78
CA LYS A 87 -11.78 11.36 19.63
C LYS A 87 -11.01 12.02 20.77
N SER A 88 -11.52 13.13 21.29
CA SER A 88 -10.91 13.92 22.37
C SER A 88 -10.56 13.14 23.64
N THR A 89 -11.23 12.02 23.92
CA THR A 89 -10.93 11.15 25.06
C THR A 89 -9.78 10.16 24.82
N GLY A 90 -9.28 10.06 23.59
CA GLY A 90 -8.16 9.19 23.19
C GLY A 90 -8.43 7.67 23.22
N ARG A 91 -9.63 7.23 23.61
CA ARG A 91 -9.98 5.80 23.76
C ARG A 91 -10.70 5.19 22.58
N THR A 92 -11.15 6.01 21.64
CA THR A 92 -11.88 5.58 20.45
C THR A 92 -11.46 6.43 19.27
N ALA A 93 -11.41 5.82 18.09
CA ALA A 93 -11.18 6.53 16.85
C ALA A 93 -12.22 6.09 15.80
N HIS A 94 -12.51 6.98 14.85
CA HIS A 94 -13.29 6.66 13.66
C HIS A 94 -12.33 6.36 12.52
N TYR A 95 -12.51 5.21 11.87
CA TYR A 95 -11.67 4.76 10.76
C TYR A 95 -12.47 4.82 9.47
N LYS A 96 -11.94 5.48 8.46
CA LYS A 96 -12.50 5.49 7.10
C LYS A 96 -11.45 4.90 6.17
N LEU A 97 -11.76 3.75 5.59
CA LEU A 97 -10.88 3.03 4.68
C LEU A 97 -11.42 3.13 3.25
N THR A 98 -10.62 3.65 2.33
CA THR A 98 -10.90 3.60 0.89
C THR A 98 -9.85 2.72 0.22
N SER A 99 -10.29 1.63 -0.38
CA SER A 99 -9.41 0.61 -0.96
C SER A 99 -9.59 0.53 -2.46
N THR A 100 -8.49 0.56 -3.20
CA THR A 100 -8.46 0.27 -4.64
C THR A 100 -7.55 -0.93 -4.88
N ALA A 101 -8.07 -1.94 -5.56
CA ALA A 101 -7.29 -3.05 -6.07
C ALA A 101 -7.23 -2.96 -7.59
N MET A 102 -6.03 -2.99 -8.15
CA MET A 102 -5.78 -3.05 -9.58
C MET A 102 -5.19 -4.41 -9.92
N LEU A 103 -5.77 -5.04 -10.94
CA LEU A 103 -5.31 -6.31 -11.45
C LEU A 103 -5.06 -6.17 -12.94
N TRP A 104 -3.88 -6.61 -13.35
CA TRP A 104 -3.53 -6.76 -14.75
C TRP A 104 -3.05 -8.19 -15.01
N LEU A 105 -3.54 -8.79 -16.09
CA LEU A 105 -3.23 -10.13 -16.54
C LEU A 105 -3.07 -10.11 -18.06
N GLN A 106 -1.99 -10.72 -18.54
CA GLN A 106 -1.74 -10.96 -19.95
C GLN A 106 -1.39 -12.42 -20.15
N THR A 107 -2.11 -13.11 -21.03
CA THR A 107 -1.79 -14.49 -21.42
C THR A 107 -1.60 -14.59 -22.91
N ASN A 108 -0.67 -15.45 -23.34
CA ASN A 108 -0.50 -15.81 -24.75
C ASN A 108 -0.50 -17.34 -24.88
N LYS A 109 -1.60 -17.88 -25.41
CA LYS A 109 -1.79 -19.32 -25.63
C LYS A 109 -2.20 -19.57 -27.07
N HIS A 110 -1.71 -20.67 -27.65
CA HIS A 110 -1.95 -21.02 -29.05
C HIS A 110 -3.44 -21.09 -29.43
N GLY A 111 -4.33 -21.53 -28.52
CA GLY A 111 -5.77 -21.67 -28.80
C GLY A 111 -6.59 -20.39 -28.60
N SER A 112 -6.15 -19.46 -27.76
CA SER A 112 -6.88 -18.23 -27.43
C SER A 112 -6.22 -16.96 -27.98
N GLY A 113 -5.03 -17.08 -28.60
CA GLY A 113 -4.19 -15.94 -28.94
C GLY A 113 -3.73 -15.16 -27.72
N THR A 114 -3.50 -13.86 -27.91
CA THR A 114 -3.16 -12.92 -26.83
C THR A 114 -4.43 -12.40 -26.18
N MET A 115 -4.54 -12.55 -24.87
CA MET A 115 -5.63 -12.00 -24.06
C MET A 115 -5.06 -11.07 -23.00
N ASN A 116 -5.62 -9.87 -22.93
CA ASN A 116 -5.28 -8.86 -21.93
C ASN A 116 -6.52 -8.56 -21.10
N LEU A 117 -6.40 -8.69 -19.79
CA LEU A 117 -7.42 -8.34 -18.80
C LEU A 117 -6.80 -7.33 -17.85
N GLY A 118 -7.39 -6.16 -17.75
CA GLY A 118 -6.93 -5.12 -16.85
C GLY A 118 -8.14 -4.38 -16.27
N GLY A 119 -8.05 -4.04 -14.99
CA GLY A 119 -9.10 -3.27 -14.35
C GLY A 119 -8.75 -2.89 -12.92
N SER A 120 -9.59 -2.03 -12.36
CA SER A 120 -9.51 -1.58 -10.98
C SER A 120 -10.88 -1.63 -10.33
N LEU A 121 -10.91 -2.00 -9.05
CA LEU A 121 -12.11 -1.91 -8.23
C LEU A 121 -11.81 -1.06 -6.99
N THR A 122 -12.64 -0.05 -6.74
CA THR A 122 -12.56 0.81 -5.57
C THR A 122 -13.77 0.61 -4.66
N ARG A 123 -13.54 0.51 -3.35
CA ARG A 123 -14.59 0.41 -2.32
C ARG A 123 -14.25 1.28 -1.11
N GLN A 124 -15.29 1.70 -0.39
CA GLN A 124 -15.22 2.42 0.89
C GLN A 124 -16.17 1.75 1.89
#